data_AF-A0A9X6ZW13-F1
#
_entry.id   AF-A0A9X6ZW13-F1
#
_cell.length_a   1.000
_cell.length_b   1.000
_cell.length_c   1.000
_cell.angle_alpha   90.00
_cell.angle_beta   90.00
_cell.angle_gamma   90.00
#
_symmetry.space_group_name_H-M   'P 1'
#
loop_
_entity.id
_entity.type
_entity.pdbx_description
1 polymer ?
#
loop_
_entity_poly.entity_id
_entity_poly.type
_entity_poly.pdbx_seq_one_letter_code
_entity_poly.pdbx_strand_id
1 'polypeptide(L)' 'KVLLDEKAAVAHAEKKGIEKGRKEGREEGREEGEARIIRKLYENGMAPEDIAHHVGMNTAEVQRILLLS' A
#
# COMPACT_ATOMS: atom_id res chain seq x y z
N LYS A 1 34.56 -5.78 -26.02
CA LYS A 1 34.01 -4.70 -25.15
C LYS A 1 32.49 -4.82 -24.97
N VAL A 2 31.72 -5.22 -25.99
CA VAL A 2 30.24 -5.33 -25.97
C VAL A 2 29.64 -6.21 -24.84
N LEU A 3 30.28 -7.32 -24.47
CA LEU A 3 29.78 -8.27 -23.45
C LEU A 3 29.67 -7.70 -22.02
N LEU A 4 30.41 -6.64 -21.68
CA LEU A 4 30.37 -6.01 -20.37
C LEU A 4 29.18 -5.05 -20.24
N ASP A 5 28.83 -4.37 -21.32
CA ASP A 5 27.70 -3.44 -21.38
C ASP A 5 26.34 -4.17 -21.27
N GLU A 6 26.21 -5.36 -21.89
CA GLU A 6 24.97 -6.16 -21.80
C GLU A 6 24.74 -6.71 -20.39
N LYS A 7 25.78 -7.21 -19.72
CA LYS A 7 25.66 -7.68 -18.32
C LYS A 7 25.34 -6.54 -17.36
N ALA A 8 25.92 -5.36 -17.59
CA ALA A 8 25.62 -4.17 -16.79
C ALA A 8 24.17 -3.70 -16.98
N ALA A 9 23.66 -3.72 -18.22
CA ALA A 9 22.29 -3.34 -18.53
C ALA A 9 21.27 -4.28 -17.86
N VAL A 10 21.51 -5.60 -17.90
CA VAL A 10 20.64 -6.60 -17.27
C VAL A 10 20.64 -6.45 -15.75
N ALA A 11 21.82 -6.36 -15.12
CA ALA A 11 21.91 -6.19 -13.66
C ALA A 11 21.22 -4.91 -13.18
N HIS A 12 21.27 -3.83 -13.97
CA HIS A 12 20.57 -2.59 -13.67
C HIS A 12 19.05 -2.73 -13.80
N ALA A 13 18.57 -3.44 -14.83
CA ALA A 13 17.16 -3.72 -15.02
C ALA A 13 16.59 -4.60 -13.90
N GLU A 14 17.31 -5.64 -13.48
CA GLU A 14 16.92 -6.52 -12.37
C GLU A 14 16.85 -5.75 -11.05
N LYS A 15 17.87 -4.92 -10.75
CA LYS A 15 17.88 -4.11 -9.53
C LYS A 15 16.70 -3.14 -9.48
N LYS A 16 16.38 -2.49 -10.60
CA LYS A 16 15.21 -1.62 -10.72
C LYS A 16 13.89 -2.38 -10.56
N GLY A 17 13.77 -3.56 -11.16
CA GLY A 17 12.59 -4.42 -11.03
C GLY A 17 12.32 -4.83 -9.59
N ILE A 18 13.36 -5.26 -8.87
CA ILE A 18 13.27 -5.64 -7.46
C ILE A 18 12.90 -4.43 -6.59
N GLU A 19 13.50 -3.28 -6.83
CA GLU A 19 13.21 -2.06 -6.04
C GLU A 19 11.77 -1.59 -6.24
N LYS A 20 11.28 -1.62 -7.49
CA LYS A 20 9.89 -1.29 -7.84
C LYS A 20 8.92 -2.27 -7.17
N GLY A 21 9.14 -3.58 -7.33
CA GLY A 21 8.29 -4.60 -6.70
C GLY A 21 8.28 -4.55 -5.17
N ARG A 22 9.42 -4.22 -4.53
CA ARG A 22 9.48 -3.99 -3.08
C ARG A 22 8.78 -2.72 -2.62
N LYS A 23 8.68 -1.71 -3.48
CA LYS A 23 7.94 -0.47 -3.16
C LYS A 23 6.44 -0.73 -3.28
N GLU A 24 6.01 -1.32 -4.41
CA GLU A 24 4.60 -1.66 -4.68
C GLU A 24 4.05 -2.60 -3.60
N GLY A 25 4.72 -3.73 -3.32
CA GLY A 25 4.24 -4.65 -2.29
C GLY A 25 4.24 -4.10 -0.85
N ARG A 26 5.04 -3.06 -0.56
CA ARG A 26 4.98 -2.35 0.73
C ARG A 26 3.84 -1.35 0.80
N GLU A 27 3.46 -0.78 -0.33
CA GLU A 27 2.33 0.15 -0.45
C GLU A 27 1.01 -0.64 -0.36
N GLU A 28 0.85 -1.68 -1.19
CA GLU A 28 -0.32 -2.57 -1.15
C GLU A 28 -0.49 -3.21 0.24
N GLY A 29 0.59 -3.71 0.84
CA GLY A 29 0.54 -4.31 2.17
C GLY A 29 0.15 -3.32 3.27
N ARG A 30 0.47 -2.03 3.12
CA ARG A 30 0.01 -0.98 4.03
C ARG A 30 -1.46 -0.67 3.82
N GLU A 31 -1.88 -0.46 2.57
CA GLU A 31 -3.28 -0.16 2.24
C GLU A 31 -4.22 -1.27 2.71
N GLU A 32 -3.87 -2.54 2.47
CA GLU A 32 -4.64 -3.66 2.99
C GLU A 32 -4.65 -3.73 4.53
N GLY A 33 -3.53 -3.37 5.17
CA GLY A 33 -3.42 -3.31 6.62
C GLY A 33 -4.37 -2.26 7.22
N GLU A 34 -4.35 -1.06 6.65
CA GLU A 34 -5.21 0.06 7.05
C GLU A 34 -6.68 -0.27 6.83
N ALA A 35 -7.03 -0.84 5.66
CA ALA A 35 -8.39 -1.27 5.36
C ALA A 35 -8.92 -2.32 6.35
N ARG A 36 -8.08 -3.30 6.73
CA ARG A 36 -8.44 -4.31 7.74
C ARG A 36 -8.71 -3.67 9.11
N ILE A 37 -7.92 -2.69 9.53
CA ILE A 37 -8.10 -2.00 10.81
C ILE A 37 -9.39 -1.18 10.79
N ILE A 38 -9.60 -0.38 9.74
CA ILE A 38 -10.79 0.45 9.56
C ILE A 38 -12.06 -0.41 9.62
N ARG A 39 -12.09 -1.53 8.88
CA ARG A 39 -13.23 -2.43 8.88
C ARG A 39 -13.50 -3.00 10.27
N LYS A 40 -12.46 -3.49 10.96
CA LYS A 40 -12.61 -4.05 12.31
C LYS A 40 -13.13 -3.02 13.31
N LEU A 41 -12.69 -1.77 13.23
CA LEU A 41 -13.20 -0.70 14.09
C LEU A 41 -14.68 -0.41 13.80
N TYR A 42 -15.06 -0.37 12.52
CA TYR A 42 -16.44 -0.17 12.11
C TYR A 42 -17.36 -1.32 12.53
N GLU A 43 -16.92 -2.58 12.36
CA GLU A 43 -17.63 -3.77 12.82
C GLU A 43 -17.84 -3.79 14.34
N ASN A 44 -16.93 -3.17 15.10
CA ASN A 44 -17.07 -3.00 16.55
C ASN A 44 -18.03 -1.85 16.94
N GLY A 45 -18.70 -1.22 15.96
CA GLY A 45 -19.69 -0.16 16.18
C GLY A 45 -19.12 1.25 16.27
N MET A 46 -17.84 1.45 15.91
CA MET A 46 -17.23 2.78 15.89
C MET A 46 -17.70 3.56 14.65
N ALA A 47 -18.03 4.84 14.83
CA ALA A 47 -18.45 5.69 13.72
C ALA A 47 -17.27 5.99 12.77
N PRO A 48 -17.50 6.10 11.45
CA PRO A 48 -16.45 6.43 10.47
C PRO A 48 -15.67 7.72 10.80
N GLU A 49 -16.31 8.69 11.44
CA GLU A 49 -15.71 9.94 11.88
C GLU A 49 -14.66 9.72 13.00
N ASP A 50 -14.98 8.87 13.98
CA ASP A 50 -14.07 8.53 15.08
C ASP A 50 -12.92 7.65 14.58
N ILE A 51 -13.20 6.72 13.66
CA ILE A 51 -12.18 5.90 13.00
C ILE A 51 -11.18 6.80 12.26
N ALA A 52 -11.68 7.78 11.50
CA ALA A 52 -10.87 8.74 10.78
C ALA A 52 -9.92 9.50 11.71
N HIS A 53 -10.43 9.96 12.86
CA HIS A 53 -9.63 10.61 13.89
C HIS A 53 -8.54 9.68 14.48
N HIS A 54 -8.86 8.41 14.76
CA HIS A 54 -7.90 7.47 15.32
C HIS A 54 -6.83 6.96 14.35
N VAL A 55 -7.19 6.80 13.08
CA VAL A 55 -6.28 6.34 12.02
C VAL A 55 -5.50 7.52 11.41
N GLY A 56 -5.92 8.76 11.66
CA GLY A 56 -5.32 9.96 11.08
C GLY A 56 -5.65 10.14 9.60
N MET A 57 -6.80 9.62 9.18
CA MET A 57 -7.32 9.71 7.81
C MET A 57 -8.51 10.67 7.75
N ASN A 58 -8.90 11.06 6.54
CA ASN A 58 -10.15 11.79 6.36
C ASN A 58 -11.35 10.82 6.40
N THR A 59 -12.49 11.27 6.92
CA THR A 59 -13.73 10.48 6.95
C THR A 59 -14.13 9.98 5.56
N ALA A 60 -13.89 10.77 4.51
CA ALA A 60 -14.16 10.34 3.13
C ALA A 60 -13.27 9.17 2.66
N GLU A 61 -12.01 9.10 3.11
CA GLU A 61 -11.13 7.95 2.84
C GLU A 61 -11.61 6.71 3.58
N VAL A 62 -11.95 6.85 4.87
CA VAL A 62 -12.51 5.77 5.67
C VAL A 62 -13.79 5.22 5.03
N GLN A 63 -14.70 6.11 4.61
CA GLN A 63 -15.93 5.73 3.92
C GLN A 63 -15.64 5.03 2.59
N ARG A 64 -14.71 5.53 1.76
CA ARG A 64 -14.29 4.85 0.52
C ARG A 64 -13.84 3.43 0.78
N ILE A 65 -13.00 3.22 1.80
CA ILE A 65 -12.47 1.91 2.17
C ILE A 65 -13.61 0.97 2.61
N LEU A 66 -14.57 1.48 3.39
CA LEU A 66 -15.75 0.71 3.80
C LEU A 66 -16.71 0.40 2.64
N LEU A 67 -16.79 1.27 1.63
CA LEU A 67 -17.62 1.11 0.43
C LEU A 67 -17.02 0.18 -0.65
N LEU A 68 -15.71 0.00 -0.64
CA LEU A 68 -14.97 -0.87 -1.58
C LEU A 68 -14.96 -2.35 -1.17
N SER A 69 -15.55 -2.69 -0.01
CA SER A 69 -15.73 -4.06 0.49
C SER A 69 -17.08 -4.64 0.09
#